data_AF-A0A9X4SKS1-F1
#
_entry.id   AF-A0A9X4SKS1-F1
#
_cell.length_a   1.000
_cell.length_b   1.000
_cell.length_c   1.000
_cell.angle_alpha   90.00
_cell.angle_beta   90.00
_cell.angle_gamma   90.00
#
_symmetry.space_group_name_H-M   'P 1'
#
loop_
_entity.id
_entity.type
_entity.pdbx_description
1 polymer ?
#
loop_
_entity_poly.entity_id
_entity_poly.type
_entity_poly.pdbx_seq_one_letter_code
_entity_poly.pdbx_strand_id
1 'polypeptide(L)'
;MPRELTDEQGKLCWYGDYQGWGAVKHQTSLIENIHQPFRLQNQYYDQETGLHYNFYRYYDPHMGRFIQRDPIKLLGGNNLYRFEGTIQNAFDPMGLIAVAISGYQSAVIGAGAILSSTDNSNSISMQRRSKRSSASIEPKVSDKAIQLSEAHHSGTNLGGNCTPGELEALQGDKNYFCNQKRNCDDQKLSDAEIFYRVALNRNCAMTRDKINKKCFAGGDLKHQKEAENAWVTYAKCQEKLSKYLK
;
A
#
# COMPACT_ATOMS: atom_id res chain seq x y z
N MET A 1 -17.24 15.04 -3.03
CA MET A 1 -16.70 15.71 -4.24
C MET A 1 -17.12 17.16 -4.19
N PRO A 2 -16.23 18.11 -4.50
CA PRO A 2 -16.59 19.53 -4.55
C PRO A 2 -17.73 19.73 -5.53
N ARG A 3 -18.82 20.37 -5.11
CA ARG A 3 -19.96 20.68 -6.00
C ARG A 3 -19.96 22.13 -6.44
N GLU A 4 -19.42 23.00 -5.59
CA GLU A 4 -19.43 24.44 -5.75
C GLU A 4 -18.10 25.01 -5.23
N LEU A 5 -17.65 26.11 -5.82
CA LEU A 5 -16.52 26.92 -5.39
C LEU A 5 -16.98 28.36 -5.32
N THR A 6 -16.73 29.02 -4.19
CA THR A 6 -17.12 30.41 -3.94
C THR A 6 -15.90 31.29 -3.70
N ASP A 7 -16.05 32.59 -3.96
CA ASP A 7 -15.06 33.59 -3.55
C ASP A 7 -15.18 33.94 -2.06
N GLU A 8 -14.37 34.90 -1.61
CA GLU A 8 -14.33 35.37 -0.22
C GLU A 8 -15.64 36.07 0.21
N GLN A 9 -16.46 36.52 -0.74
CA GLN A 9 -17.79 37.09 -0.48
C GLN A 9 -18.91 36.03 -0.55
N GLY A 10 -18.59 34.77 -0.82
CA GLY A 10 -19.56 33.68 -0.94
C GLY A 10 -20.29 33.64 -2.28
N LYS A 11 -19.84 34.38 -3.30
CA LYS A 11 -20.43 34.33 -4.63
C LYS A 11 -19.91 33.10 -5.37
N LEU A 12 -20.80 32.42 -6.10
CA LEU A 12 -20.45 31.22 -6.87
C LEU A 12 -19.49 31.56 -8.02
N CYS A 13 -18.38 30.84 -8.10
CA CYS A 13 -17.35 31.00 -9.12
C CYS A 13 -17.26 29.79 -10.06
N TRP A 14 -17.56 28.59 -9.56
CA TRP A 14 -17.58 27.34 -10.33
C TRP A 14 -18.56 26.35 -9.70
N TYR A 15 -19.16 25.49 -10.51
CA TYR A 15 -19.95 24.35 -10.03
C TYR A 15 -19.85 23.16 -10.98
N GLY A 16 -20.12 21.95 -10.46
CA GLY A 16 -20.06 20.73 -11.25
C GLY A 16 -20.86 19.55 -10.70
N ASP A 17 -21.31 18.71 -11.63
CA ASP A 17 -22.06 17.48 -11.42
C ASP A 17 -21.21 16.26 -11.77
N TYR A 18 -21.43 15.17 -11.03
CA TYR A 18 -20.59 13.96 -11.10
C TYR A 18 -21.43 12.69 -11.25
N GLN A 19 -20.84 11.68 -11.89
CA GLN A 19 -21.31 10.30 -11.89
C GLN A 19 -20.90 9.56 -10.61
N GLY A 20 -21.41 8.34 -10.41
CA GLY A 20 -21.17 7.55 -9.19
C GLY A 20 -19.70 7.24 -8.89
N TRP A 21 -18.87 7.14 -9.93
CA TRP A 21 -17.43 6.90 -9.82
C TRP A 21 -16.58 8.18 -9.98
N GLY A 22 -17.20 9.35 -9.85
CA GLY A 22 -16.49 10.62 -9.83
C GLY A 22 -16.16 11.23 -11.19
N ALA A 23 -16.61 10.64 -12.30
CA ALA A 23 -16.51 11.29 -13.61
C ALA A 23 -17.36 12.57 -13.63
N VAL A 24 -16.80 13.67 -14.13
CA VAL A 24 -17.53 14.94 -14.28
C VAL A 24 -18.54 14.77 -15.41
N LYS A 25 -19.83 14.96 -15.10
CA LYS A 25 -20.92 14.95 -16.08
C LYS A 25 -21.08 16.32 -16.72
N HIS A 26 -21.11 17.36 -15.89
CA HIS A 26 -21.21 18.76 -16.31
C HIS A 26 -20.37 19.62 -15.36
N GLN A 27 -19.74 20.67 -15.87
CA GLN A 27 -19.08 21.69 -15.05
C GLN A 27 -19.15 23.04 -15.74
N THR A 28 -19.23 24.10 -14.96
CA THR A 28 -19.33 25.49 -15.45
C THR A 28 -18.44 26.39 -14.62
N SER A 29 -17.59 27.17 -15.30
CA SER A 29 -16.82 28.27 -14.73
C SER A 29 -17.56 29.59 -14.95
N LEU A 30 -17.84 30.34 -13.88
CA LEU A 30 -18.51 31.65 -13.94
C LEU A 30 -17.51 32.82 -13.95
N ILE A 31 -16.21 32.52 -13.77
CA ILE A 31 -15.10 33.46 -13.78
C ILE A 31 -14.02 32.89 -14.69
N GLU A 32 -13.31 33.76 -15.42
CA GLU A 32 -12.22 33.34 -16.28
C GLU A 32 -11.06 32.70 -15.50
N ASN A 33 -10.41 31.72 -16.12
CA ASN A 33 -9.23 31.02 -15.58
C ASN A 33 -9.45 30.29 -14.25
N ILE A 34 -10.70 30.06 -13.84
CA ILE A 34 -10.99 29.22 -12.67
C ILE A 34 -11.04 27.75 -13.07
N HIS A 35 -10.24 26.95 -12.40
CA HIS A 35 -10.20 25.51 -12.55
C HIS A 35 -10.36 24.85 -11.18
N GLN A 36 -11.31 23.94 -11.05
CA GLN A 36 -11.50 23.12 -9.86
C GLN A 36 -10.90 21.73 -10.15
N PRO A 37 -9.68 21.44 -9.68
CA PRO A 37 -9.02 20.17 -9.95
C PRO A 37 -9.37 19.05 -8.97
N PHE A 38 -9.99 19.35 -7.82
CA PHE A 38 -10.28 18.32 -6.81
C PHE A 38 -11.42 17.40 -7.27
N ARG A 39 -11.32 16.10 -6.96
CA ARG A 39 -12.27 15.06 -7.40
C ARG A 39 -12.81 14.26 -6.21
N LEU A 40 -12.85 12.92 -6.29
CA LEU A 40 -13.11 12.08 -5.13
C LEU A 40 -11.99 12.26 -4.09
N GLN A 41 -12.18 11.66 -2.93
CA GLN A 41 -11.22 11.70 -1.84
C GLN A 41 -9.78 11.38 -2.33
N ASN A 42 -8.86 12.32 -2.09
CA ASN A 42 -7.42 12.31 -2.48
C ASN A 42 -7.12 12.37 -3.97
N GLN A 43 -8.12 12.64 -4.81
CA GLN A 43 -7.93 12.69 -6.25
C GLN A 43 -7.79 14.12 -6.77
N TYR A 44 -6.80 14.30 -7.64
CA TYR A 44 -6.59 15.51 -8.42
C TYR A 44 -6.79 15.20 -9.90
N TYR A 45 -7.48 16.08 -10.62
CA TYR A 45 -7.68 15.92 -12.05
C TYR A 45 -6.43 16.30 -12.83
N ASP A 46 -5.91 15.33 -13.58
CA ASP A 46 -4.84 15.56 -14.54
C ASP A 46 -5.45 15.86 -15.91
N GLN A 47 -5.28 17.10 -16.36
CA GLN A 47 -5.85 17.58 -17.62
C GLN A 47 -5.17 16.95 -18.85
N GLU A 48 -3.90 16.57 -18.76
CA GLU A 48 -3.17 16.00 -19.90
C GLU A 48 -3.67 14.59 -20.25
N THR A 49 -4.03 13.82 -19.22
CA THR A 49 -4.48 12.42 -19.38
C THR A 49 -5.99 12.26 -19.28
N GLY A 50 -6.70 13.23 -18.70
CA GLY A 50 -8.13 13.11 -18.35
C GLY A 50 -8.38 12.16 -17.17
N LEU A 51 -7.32 11.63 -16.55
CA LEU A 51 -7.40 10.71 -15.42
C LEU A 51 -7.34 11.46 -14.10
N HIS A 52 -7.66 10.74 -13.02
CA HIS A 52 -7.56 11.27 -11.67
C HIS A 52 -6.28 10.75 -11.02
N TYR A 53 -5.33 11.65 -10.78
CA TYR A 53 -4.13 11.34 -10.04
C TYR A 53 -4.44 11.11 -8.57
N ASN A 54 -4.03 9.95 -8.07
CA ASN A 54 -4.27 9.48 -6.71
C ASN A 54 -2.92 9.00 -6.15
N PHE A 55 -2.04 9.96 -5.84
CA PHE A 55 -0.66 9.76 -5.38
C PHE A 55 0.15 8.69 -6.13
N TYR A 56 0.02 7.41 -5.79
CA TYR A 56 0.78 6.34 -6.44
C TYR A 56 0.12 5.78 -7.70
N ARG A 57 -1.14 6.13 -7.97
CA ARG A 57 -1.89 5.53 -9.08
C ARG A 57 -2.80 6.54 -9.78
N TYR A 58 -3.00 6.33 -11.08
CA TYR A 58 -4.02 6.98 -11.87
C TYR A 58 -5.32 6.18 -11.84
N TYR A 59 -6.39 6.88 -11.50
CA TYR A 59 -7.75 6.37 -11.45
C TYR A 59 -8.52 6.81 -12.69
N ASP A 60 -9.18 5.85 -13.34
CA ASP A 60 -10.12 6.11 -14.41
C ASP A 60 -11.53 6.25 -13.82
N PRO A 61 -12.12 7.46 -13.88
CA PRO A 61 -13.43 7.72 -13.29
C PRO A 61 -14.60 7.20 -14.12
N HIS A 62 -14.39 6.85 -15.40
CA HIS A 62 -15.40 6.23 -16.24
C HIS A 62 -15.50 4.73 -15.98
N MET A 63 -14.36 4.07 -15.76
CA MET A 63 -14.30 2.65 -15.42
C MET A 63 -14.44 2.36 -13.92
N GLY A 64 -14.27 3.38 -13.07
CA GLY A 64 -14.36 3.25 -11.63
C GLY A 64 -13.20 2.48 -11.00
N ARG A 65 -12.00 2.52 -11.59
CA ARG A 65 -10.85 1.71 -11.15
C ARG A 65 -9.51 2.35 -11.44
N PHE A 66 -8.45 1.84 -10.80
CA PHE A 66 -7.09 2.22 -11.16
C PHE A 66 -6.69 1.59 -12.49
N ILE A 67 -5.96 2.34 -13.31
CA ILE A 67 -5.41 1.83 -14.57
C ILE A 67 -4.09 1.08 -14.38
N GLN A 68 -3.44 1.30 -13.23
CA GLN A 68 -2.18 0.67 -12.85
C GLN A 68 -2.43 -0.40 -11.78
N ARG A 69 -1.66 -1.49 -11.84
CA ARG A 69 -1.62 -2.50 -10.76
C ARG A 69 -1.12 -1.86 -9.48
N ASP A 70 -1.72 -2.29 -8.37
CA ASP A 70 -1.28 -1.91 -7.04
C ASP A 70 0.23 -2.16 -6.84
N PRO A 71 1.03 -1.11 -6.55
CA PRO A 71 2.46 -1.26 -6.31
C PRO A 71 2.78 -2.19 -5.14
N ILE A 72 1.91 -2.25 -4.13
CA ILE A 72 2.06 -3.16 -2.98
C ILE A 72 1.45 -4.55 -3.24
N LYS A 73 0.97 -4.79 -4.46
CA LYS A 73 0.43 -6.07 -4.95
C LYS A 73 -0.70 -6.57 -4.05
N LEU A 74 -0.66 -7.83 -3.67
CA LEU A 74 -1.69 -8.48 -2.85
C LEU A 74 -1.80 -7.90 -1.43
N LEU A 75 -0.85 -7.06 -0.99
CA LEU A 75 -0.96 -6.34 0.28
C LEU A 75 -2.08 -5.28 0.24
N GLY A 76 -2.36 -4.70 -0.93
CA GLY A 76 -3.50 -3.79 -1.17
C GLY A 76 -4.83 -4.52 -1.42
N GLY A 77 -4.85 -5.84 -1.28
CA GLY A 77 -6.02 -6.69 -1.48
C GLY A 77 -5.94 -7.56 -2.74
N ASN A 78 -6.95 -8.42 -2.90
CA ASN A 78 -6.95 -9.45 -3.95
C ASN A 78 -7.23 -8.88 -5.35
N ASN A 79 -7.71 -7.64 -5.45
CA ASN A 79 -7.95 -6.97 -6.72
C ASN A 79 -7.01 -5.77 -6.87
N LEU A 80 -5.95 -5.97 -7.67
CA LEU A 80 -4.86 -4.99 -7.85
C LEU A 80 -5.28 -3.69 -8.55
N TYR A 81 -6.50 -3.63 -9.09
CA TYR A 81 -7.02 -2.45 -9.80
C TYR A 81 -8.19 -1.80 -9.05
N ARG A 82 -8.60 -2.34 -7.91
CA ARG A 82 -9.75 -1.84 -7.16
C ARG A 82 -9.43 -0.48 -6.55
N PHE A 83 -10.35 0.47 -6.75
CA PHE A 83 -10.45 1.64 -5.90
C PHE A 83 -11.26 1.26 -4.66
N GLU A 84 -10.65 1.32 -3.48
CA GLU A 84 -11.36 1.06 -2.22
C GLU A 84 -11.88 2.37 -1.63
N GLY A 85 -13.19 2.43 -1.37
CA GLY A 85 -13.83 3.61 -0.81
C GLY A 85 -15.26 3.80 -1.30
N THR A 86 -16.21 3.10 -0.70
CA THR A 86 -17.56 3.68 -0.60
C THR A 86 -17.49 4.77 0.46
N ILE A 87 -17.93 5.98 0.10
CA ILE A 87 -17.90 7.24 0.89
C ILE A 87 -18.41 7.08 2.34
N GLN A 88 -19.14 6.01 2.63
CA GLN A 88 -19.76 5.75 3.93
C GLN A 88 -18.85 5.03 4.93
N ASN A 89 -17.86 4.22 4.50
CA ASN A 89 -17.23 3.23 5.40
C ASN A 89 -15.70 3.25 5.42
N ALA A 90 -15.03 3.75 4.38
CA ALA A 90 -13.57 3.78 4.34
C ALA A 90 -13.00 4.87 3.41
N PHE A 91 -11.78 5.34 3.71
CA PHE A 91 -11.02 6.34 2.96
C PHE A 91 -9.64 5.78 2.61
N ASP A 92 -9.15 5.98 1.38
CA ASP A 92 -7.80 5.55 0.94
C ASP A 92 -6.92 6.78 0.65
N PRO A 93 -6.16 7.28 1.66
CA PRO A 93 -5.31 8.48 1.56
C PRO A 93 -4.28 8.44 0.43
N MET A 94 -3.69 7.26 0.22
CA MET A 94 -2.52 7.08 -0.65
C MET A 94 -2.88 6.41 -1.97
N GLY A 95 -4.12 5.93 -2.13
CA GLY A 95 -4.47 5.08 -3.26
C GLY A 95 -3.77 3.73 -3.17
N LEU A 96 -3.57 3.17 -1.96
CA LEU A 96 -2.88 1.91 -1.71
C LEU A 96 -3.67 0.98 -0.76
N ILE A 97 -4.28 1.53 0.30
CA ILE A 97 -4.98 0.78 1.35
C ILE A 97 -6.09 1.65 1.94
N ALA A 98 -7.31 1.12 2.07
CA ALA A 98 -8.42 1.83 2.71
C ALA A 98 -8.40 1.75 4.25
N VAL A 99 -8.80 2.86 4.89
CA VAL A 99 -8.92 3.07 6.34
C VAL A 99 -10.40 3.21 6.69
N ALA A 100 -10.92 2.35 7.58
CA ALA A 100 -12.33 2.37 7.97
C ALA A 100 -12.69 3.50 8.96
N ILE A 101 -13.91 4.07 8.86
CA ILE A 101 -14.43 5.09 9.79
C ILE A 101 -15.48 4.45 10.72
N SER A 102 -15.13 4.15 11.97
CA SER A 102 -16.11 3.89 13.04
C SER A 102 -15.64 4.42 14.39
N GLY A 103 -16.43 5.30 15.01
CA GLY A 103 -16.26 5.70 16.40
C GLY A 103 -16.59 4.55 17.35
N TYR A 104 -15.89 4.50 18.49
CA TYR A 104 -15.81 3.42 19.48
C TYR A 104 -14.81 2.31 19.16
N GLN A 105 -13.73 2.33 19.95
CA GLN A 105 -12.54 1.49 19.92
C GLN A 105 -11.72 1.59 18.64
N SER A 106 -10.43 1.85 18.83
CA SER A 106 -9.37 1.86 17.85
C SER A 106 -9.17 0.48 17.23
N ALA A 107 -10.19 -0.02 16.54
CA ALA A 107 -10.15 -1.18 15.68
C ALA A 107 -10.11 -0.62 14.25
N VAL A 108 -8.88 -0.36 13.82
CA VAL A 108 -8.32 -0.96 12.62
C VAL A 108 -9.19 -2.16 12.12
N ILE A 109 -10.27 -1.89 11.38
CA ILE A 109 -11.13 -2.92 10.75
C ILE A 109 -10.77 -3.01 9.25
N GLY A 110 -9.46 -2.99 9.00
CA GLY A 110 -8.82 -2.57 7.75
C GLY A 110 -7.90 -1.41 8.12
N ALA A 111 -6.65 -1.76 8.47
CA ALA A 111 -5.91 -1.11 9.53
C ALA A 111 -4.78 -2.07 9.98
N GLY A 112 -3.66 -1.53 10.42
CA GLY A 112 -2.50 -2.25 10.94
C GLY A 112 -1.30 -1.32 10.92
N ALA A 113 -1.55 -0.06 11.30
CA ALA A 113 -0.68 1.09 11.51
C ALA A 113 0.72 1.06 10.85
N ILE A 114 0.93 1.86 9.79
CA ILE A 114 2.26 2.43 9.55
C ILE A 114 2.13 3.95 9.58
N LEU A 115 2.67 4.49 10.67
CA LEU A 115 2.99 5.89 10.85
C LEU A 115 3.99 6.33 9.77
N SER A 116 3.76 7.57 9.31
CA SER A 116 4.73 8.55 8.82
C SER A 116 5.52 8.29 7.53
N SER A 117 5.44 9.34 6.70
CA SER A 117 6.52 9.96 5.89
C SER A 117 7.11 9.16 4.72
N THR A 118 6.81 9.67 3.51
CA THR A 118 7.80 10.20 2.54
C THR A 118 9.26 9.88 2.87
N ASP A 119 10.04 9.21 2.00
CA ASP A 119 10.46 9.71 0.69
C ASP A 119 10.84 8.51 -0.22
N ASN A 120 10.29 8.44 -1.42
CA ASN A 120 10.82 9.01 -2.66
C ASN A 120 12.01 8.20 -3.22
N SER A 121 11.82 7.59 -4.40
CA SER A 121 12.74 7.68 -5.55
C SER A 121 12.40 6.64 -6.62
N ASN A 122 12.12 7.16 -7.82
CA ASN A 122 12.09 6.46 -9.09
C ASN A 122 13.37 5.67 -9.40
N SER A 123 13.24 4.63 -10.23
CA SER A 123 14.25 4.36 -11.25
C SER A 123 13.58 3.99 -12.58
N ILE A 124 13.68 4.90 -13.55
CA ILE A 124 13.65 4.56 -14.98
C ILE A 124 15.09 4.75 -15.46
N SER A 125 15.65 3.67 -15.97
CA SER A 125 16.95 3.62 -16.62
C SER A 125 16.84 4.12 -18.06
N MET A 126 17.74 5.01 -18.48
CA MET A 126 18.20 5.06 -19.88
C MET A 126 19.56 5.75 -19.99
N GLN A 127 20.49 5.02 -20.61
CA GLN A 127 21.88 5.38 -20.86
C GLN A 127 22.00 6.53 -21.88
N ARG A 128 23.00 7.41 -21.70
CA ARG A 128 23.96 7.78 -22.77
C ARG A 128 25.19 8.53 -22.24
N ARG A 129 26.33 8.19 -22.83
CA ARG A 129 27.70 8.70 -22.61
C ARG A 129 27.82 10.21 -22.88
N SER A 130 28.62 10.91 -22.07
CA SER A 130 29.55 11.94 -22.55
C SER A 130 30.71 12.15 -21.56
N LYS A 131 31.92 12.29 -22.09
CA LYS A 131 33.21 12.39 -21.39
C LYS A 131 33.40 13.78 -20.75
N ARG A 132 33.94 13.86 -19.53
CA ARG A 132 34.85 14.95 -19.13
C ARG A 132 35.69 14.61 -17.89
N SER A 133 36.84 15.26 -17.83
CA SER A 133 38.07 14.96 -17.10
C SER A 133 38.02 14.99 -15.56
N SER A 134 38.67 13.98 -14.98
CA SER A 134 39.50 13.97 -13.76
C SER A 134 39.70 15.28 -12.99
N ALA A 135 39.20 15.29 -11.74
CA ALA A 135 39.83 15.94 -10.60
C ALA A 135 39.51 15.10 -9.34
N SER A 136 40.54 14.46 -8.78
CA SER A 136 40.45 13.62 -7.57
C SER A 136 40.31 14.49 -6.32
N ILE A 137 39.15 14.42 -5.69
CA ILE A 137 38.92 14.90 -4.32
C ILE A 137 38.37 13.71 -3.55
N GLU A 138 39.18 13.13 -2.66
CA GLU A 138 38.70 12.08 -1.76
C GLU A 138 37.69 12.69 -0.77
N PRO A 139 36.43 12.20 -0.74
CA PRO A 139 35.49 12.68 0.26
C PRO A 139 35.85 12.03 1.59
N LYS A 140 36.10 12.85 2.62
CA LYS A 140 36.17 12.41 4.02
C LYS A 140 34.80 11.85 4.41
N VAL A 141 34.65 10.53 4.31
CA VAL A 141 33.47 9.81 4.79
C VAL A 141 33.54 9.80 6.33
N SER A 142 32.44 10.19 6.97
CA SER A 142 32.31 10.17 8.42
C SER A 142 32.43 8.74 8.97
N ASP A 143 33.14 8.56 10.08
CA ASP A 143 33.31 7.27 10.76
C ASP A 143 31.97 6.61 11.11
N LYS A 144 30.91 7.41 11.27
CA LYS A 144 29.55 6.92 11.51
C LYS A 144 28.94 6.29 10.26
N ALA A 145 29.24 6.81 9.07
CA ALA A 145 28.84 6.20 7.81
C ALA A 145 29.61 4.91 7.52
N ILE A 146 30.88 4.84 7.96
CA ILE A 146 31.69 3.62 7.90
C ILE A 146 31.13 2.54 8.83
N GLN A 147 30.84 2.86 10.10
CA GLN A 147 30.19 1.93 11.04
C GLN A 147 28.82 1.43 10.56
N LEU A 148 28.01 2.31 9.95
CA LEU A 148 26.74 1.88 9.34
C LEU A 148 26.99 0.88 8.20
N SER A 149 27.98 1.12 7.34
CA SER A 149 28.33 0.20 6.25
C SER A 149 28.91 -1.14 6.73
N GLU A 150 29.69 -1.14 7.82
CA GLU A 150 30.27 -2.35 8.40
C GLU A 150 29.21 -3.21 9.10
N ALA A 151 28.18 -2.61 9.71
CA ALA A 151 27.02 -3.33 10.22
C ALA A 151 26.26 -4.09 9.10
N HIS A 152 26.24 -3.53 7.88
CA HIS A 152 25.71 -4.19 6.67
C HIS A 152 26.62 -5.32 6.14
N HIS A 153 27.88 -5.40 6.58
CA HIS A 153 28.84 -6.44 6.19
C HIS A 153 28.97 -7.59 7.21
N SER A 154 28.16 -7.61 8.29
CA SER A 154 28.19 -8.63 9.36
C SER A 154 27.78 -10.07 8.95
N GLY A 155 27.75 -10.38 7.65
CA GLY A 155 27.98 -11.76 7.18
C GLY A 155 26.86 -12.77 7.36
N THR A 156 25.61 -12.37 7.60
CA THR A 156 24.47 -13.31 7.68
C THR A 156 23.23 -12.92 6.86
N ASN A 157 23.15 -11.72 6.30
CA ASN A 157 21.98 -11.24 5.57
C ASN A 157 22.37 -10.81 4.15
N LEU A 158 21.88 -11.50 3.13
CA LEU A 158 21.97 -11.06 1.74
C LEU A 158 21.18 -9.76 1.56
N GLY A 159 21.85 -8.61 1.63
CA GLY A 159 21.38 -7.34 1.06
C GLY A 159 20.16 -6.64 1.68
N GLY A 160 19.62 -7.09 2.80
CA GLY A 160 18.49 -6.43 3.48
C GLY A 160 18.87 -5.16 4.25
N ASN A 161 17.91 -4.26 4.45
CA ASN A 161 18.09 -2.97 5.13
C ASN A 161 17.47 -2.94 6.55
N CYS A 162 17.27 -4.10 7.14
CA CYS A 162 16.57 -4.30 8.40
C CYS A 162 17.52 -4.12 9.59
N THR A 163 17.16 -3.28 10.56
CA THR A 163 17.95 -3.12 11.79
C THR A 163 17.78 -4.35 12.70
N PRO A 164 18.73 -4.63 13.62
CA PRO A 164 18.59 -5.77 14.55
C PRO A 164 17.29 -5.75 15.36
N GLY A 165 16.88 -4.58 15.87
CA GLY A 165 15.62 -4.43 16.61
C GLY A 165 14.37 -4.63 15.74
N GLU A 166 14.41 -4.22 14.47
CA GLU A 166 13.33 -4.51 13.53
C GLU A 166 13.22 -6.00 13.21
N LEU A 167 14.36 -6.67 13.01
CA LEU A 167 14.39 -8.11 12.76
C LEU A 167 13.83 -8.88 13.96
N GLU A 168 14.22 -8.51 15.19
CA GLU A 168 13.71 -9.12 16.42
C GLU A 168 12.20 -8.92 16.56
N ALA A 169 11.69 -7.70 16.35
CA ALA A 169 10.26 -7.40 16.39
C ALA A 169 9.48 -8.25 15.35
N LEU A 170 9.97 -8.30 14.11
CA LEU A 170 9.35 -9.11 13.06
C LEU A 170 9.39 -10.61 13.36
N GLN A 171 10.47 -11.09 13.98
CA GLN A 171 10.55 -12.47 14.44
C GLN A 171 9.56 -12.76 15.58
N GLY A 172 9.36 -11.81 16.49
CA GLY A 172 8.32 -11.83 17.52
C GLY A 172 6.92 -11.95 16.92
N ASP A 173 6.56 -11.08 15.99
CA ASP A 173 5.29 -11.11 15.27
C ASP A 173 5.10 -12.43 14.52
N LYS A 174 6.16 -12.89 13.83
CA LYS A 174 6.14 -14.16 13.10
C LYS A 174 5.86 -15.31 14.06
N ASN A 175 6.51 -15.35 15.22
CA ASN A 175 6.26 -16.39 16.22
C ASN A 175 4.84 -16.30 16.77
N TYR A 176 4.35 -15.09 17.06
CA TYR A 176 2.99 -14.86 17.57
C TYR A 176 1.93 -15.40 16.62
N PHE A 177 2.03 -15.14 15.31
CA PHE A 177 1.02 -15.60 14.33
C PHE A 177 1.28 -17.02 13.83
N CYS A 178 2.52 -17.37 13.51
CA CYS A 178 2.84 -18.61 12.80
C CYS A 178 2.81 -19.86 13.68
N ASN A 179 3.00 -19.72 15.00
CA ASN A 179 3.02 -20.84 15.94
C ASN A 179 1.63 -21.20 16.48
N GLN A 180 0.59 -20.48 16.06
CA GLN A 180 -0.79 -20.77 16.43
C GLN A 180 -1.35 -21.98 15.65
N LYS A 181 -2.49 -22.51 16.11
CA LYS A 181 -3.26 -23.51 15.37
C LYS A 181 -3.86 -22.87 14.11
N ARG A 182 -3.21 -23.08 12.98
CA ARG A 182 -3.54 -22.43 11.70
C ARG A 182 -4.21 -23.33 10.66
N ASN A 183 -4.24 -24.65 10.85
CA ASN A 183 -4.85 -25.53 9.86
C ASN A 183 -6.38 -25.38 9.86
N CYS A 184 -7.01 -25.23 8.70
CA CYS A 184 -8.47 -25.16 8.55
C CYS A 184 -9.08 -26.48 8.06
N ASP A 185 -8.32 -27.57 7.98
CA ASP A 185 -8.78 -28.86 7.43
C ASP A 185 -9.75 -29.62 8.34
N ASP A 186 -9.79 -29.29 9.63
CA ASP A 186 -10.65 -29.94 10.62
C ASP A 186 -12.14 -29.72 10.33
N GLN A 187 -12.91 -30.82 10.35
CA GLN A 187 -14.34 -30.84 10.03
C GLN A 187 -15.23 -30.25 11.15
N LYS A 188 -14.69 -30.04 12.36
CA LYS A 188 -15.47 -29.56 13.53
C LYS A 188 -15.22 -28.07 13.88
N LEU A 189 -14.67 -27.28 12.97
CA LEU A 189 -14.41 -25.86 13.23
C LEU A 189 -15.69 -25.03 13.11
N SER A 190 -15.92 -24.15 14.08
CA SER A 190 -16.96 -23.13 13.97
C SER A 190 -16.56 -22.06 12.95
N ASP A 191 -17.54 -21.35 12.39
CA ASP A 191 -17.28 -20.28 11.42
C ASP A 191 -16.37 -19.18 12.00
N ALA A 192 -16.56 -18.85 13.28
CA ALA A 192 -15.70 -17.92 14.01
C ALA A 192 -14.25 -18.41 14.13
N GLU A 193 -14.06 -19.72 14.37
CA GLU A 193 -12.73 -20.33 14.43
C GLU A 193 -12.07 -20.37 13.04
N ILE A 194 -12.83 -20.66 11.97
CA ILE A 194 -12.32 -20.59 10.59
C ILE A 194 -11.88 -19.17 10.28
N PHE A 195 -12.69 -18.16 10.61
CA PHE A 195 -12.36 -16.75 10.42
C PHE A 195 -11.08 -16.36 11.17
N TYR A 196 -10.96 -16.78 12.44
CA TYR A 196 -9.78 -16.54 13.25
C TYR A 196 -8.51 -17.18 12.66
N ARG A 197 -8.60 -18.44 12.20
CA ARG A 197 -7.47 -19.13 11.55
C ARG A 197 -7.10 -18.53 10.20
N VAL A 198 -8.05 -18.01 9.44
CA VAL A 198 -7.79 -17.24 8.21
C VAL A 198 -6.96 -15.99 8.54
N ALA A 199 -7.34 -15.24 9.58
CA ALA A 199 -6.60 -14.06 10.02
C ALA A 199 -5.16 -14.41 10.49
N LEU A 200 -5.00 -15.49 11.26
CA LEU A 200 -3.68 -15.97 11.69
C LEU A 200 -2.77 -16.37 10.53
N ASN A 201 -3.31 -17.10 9.53
CA ASN A 201 -2.54 -17.47 8.35
C ASN A 201 -2.13 -16.25 7.52
N ARG A 202 -3.04 -15.28 7.36
CA ARG A 202 -2.75 -14.03 6.66
C ARG A 202 -1.59 -13.29 7.32
N ASN A 203 -1.68 -13.07 8.63
CA ASN A 203 -0.66 -12.34 9.38
C ASN A 203 0.67 -13.09 9.39
N CYS A 204 0.66 -14.42 9.56
CA CYS A 204 1.87 -15.23 9.45
C CYS A 204 2.55 -15.10 8.08
N ALA A 205 1.78 -15.15 6.98
CA ALA A 205 2.31 -15.04 5.63
C ALA A 205 2.86 -13.64 5.34
N MET A 206 2.15 -12.59 5.76
CA MET A 206 2.59 -11.20 5.62
C MET A 206 3.88 -10.92 6.39
N THR A 207 3.99 -11.37 7.65
CA THR A 207 5.20 -11.13 8.43
C THR A 207 6.40 -11.88 7.85
N ARG A 208 6.22 -13.11 7.36
CA ARG A 208 7.29 -13.85 6.66
C ARG A 208 7.74 -13.15 5.39
N ASP A 209 6.81 -12.63 4.60
CA ASP A 209 7.12 -11.88 3.38
C ASP A 209 7.84 -10.56 3.70
N LYS A 210 7.46 -9.89 4.79
CA LYS A 210 8.14 -8.68 5.29
C LYS A 210 9.56 -8.97 5.73
N ILE A 211 9.80 -10.06 6.47
CA ILE A 211 11.16 -10.51 6.84
C ILE A 211 11.96 -10.78 5.57
N ASN A 212 11.42 -11.58 4.64
CA ASN A 212 12.11 -11.95 3.41
C ASN A 212 12.49 -10.71 2.58
N LYS A 213 11.53 -9.80 2.32
CA LYS A 213 11.76 -8.63 1.47
C LYS A 213 12.59 -7.54 2.15
N LYS A 214 12.34 -7.24 3.43
CA LYS A 214 13.02 -6.15 4.13
C LYS A 214 14.38 -6.59 4.68
N CYS A 215 14.41 -7.72 5.37
CA CYS A 215 15.61 -8.17 6.08
C CYS A 215 16.55 -9.03 5.21
N PHE A 216 16.04 -9.60 4.10
CA PHE A 216 16.85 -10.39 3.17
C PHE A 216 16.79 -9.91 1.71
N ALA A 217 16.21 -8.73 1.43
CA ALA A 217 16.02 -8.20 0.06
C ALA A 217 15.36 -9.20 -0.92
N GLY A 218 14.63 -10.19 -0.39
CA GLY A 218 14.10 -11.30 -1.16
C GLY A 218 15.15 -12.26 -1.71
N GLY A 219 16.40 -12.24 -1.25
CA GLY A 219 17.50 -13.09 -1.71
C GLY A 219 17.62 -14.46 -1.01
N ASP A 220 16.88 -14.68 0.07
CA ASP A 220 16.96 -15.94 0.83
C ASP A 220 15.86 -16.93 0.39
N LEU A 221 16.28 -17.99 -0.32
CA LEU A 221 15.38 -19.02 -0.86
C LEU A 221 14.59 -19.77 0.23
N LYS A 222 15.13 -19.90 1.44
CA LYS A 222 14.44 -20.58 2.54
C LYS A 222 13.28 -19.70 3.03
N HIS A 223 13.53 -18.42 3.28
CA HIS A 223 12.51 -17.46 3.68
C HIS A 223 11.45 -17.26 2.60
N GLN A 224 11.82 -17.26 1.32
CA GLN A 224 10.87 -17.26 0.21
C GLN A 224 9.92 -18.46 0.27
N LYS A 225 10.46 -19.69 0.34
CA LYS A 225 9.66 -20.91 0.40
C LYS A 225 8.75 -20.96 1.63
N GLU A 226 9.27 -20.52 2.77
CA GLU A 226 8.48 -20.45 4.00
C GLU A 226 7.32 -19.44 3.90
N ALA A 227 7.55 -18.28 3.28
CA ALA A 227 6.51 -17.29 3.01
C ALA A 227 5.46 -17.83 2.03
N GLU A 228 5.89 -18.48 0.95
CA GLU A 228 5.01 -19.11 -0.03
C GLU A 228 4.13 -20.19 0.61
N ASN A 229 4.71 -21.09 1.41
CA ASN A 229 3.96 -22.12 2.14
C ASN A 229 2.90 -21.53 3.09
N ALA A 230 3.20 -20.39 3.72
CA ALA A 230 2.24 -19.69 4.57
C ALA A 230 1.06 -19.13 3.76
N TRP A 231 1.32 -18.57 2.57
CA TRP A 231 0.29 -18.11 1.65
C TRP A 231 -0.57 -19.25 1.09
N VAL A 232 0.02 -20.39 0.77
CA VAL A 232 -0.73 -21.59 0.35
C VAL A 232 -1.68 -22.06 1.46
N THR A 233 -1.23 -22.03 2.72
CA THR A 233 -2.07 -22.38 3.87
C THR A 233 -3.24 -21.40 4.03
N TYR A 234 -2.97 -20.10 3.89
CA TYR A 234 -3.99 -19.05 3.89
C TYR A 234 -5.04 -19.28 2.80
N ALA A 235 -4.62 -19.55 1.56
CA ALA A 235 -5.52 -19.73 0.42
C ALA A 235 -6.49 -20.90 0.65
N LYS A 236 -6.00 -22.03 1.18
CA LYS A 236 -6.84 -23.19 1.54
C LYS A 236 -7.91 -22.83 2.58
N CYS A 237 -7.51 -22.11 3.64
CA CYS A 237 -8.43 -21.64 4.67
C CYS A 237 -9.48 -20.66 4.12
N GLN A 238 -9.07 -19.76 3.22
CA GLN A 238 -9.94 -18.76 2.62
C GLN A 238 -10.98 -19.39 1.68
N GLU A 239 -10.58 -20.42 0.91
CA GLU A 239 -11.51 -21.17 0.07
C GLU A 239 -12.62 -21.82 0.92
N LYS A 240 -12.27 -22.40 2.07
CA LYS A 240 -13.27 -22.94 3.01
C LYS A 240 -14.21 -21.86 3.53
N LEU A 241 -13.69 -20.73 4.00
CA LEU A 241 -14.52 -19.61 4.48
C LEU A 241 -15.51 -19.13 3.41
N SER A 242 -15.09 -19.12 2.13
CA SER A 242 -15.96 -18.71 1.03
C SER A 242 -17.15 -19.64 0.77
N LYS A 243 -17.06 -20.91 1.22
CA LYS A 243 -18.15 -21.90 1.11
C LYS A 243 -19.21 -21.73 2.20
N TYR A 244 -18.88 -21.11 3.34
CA TYR A 244 -19.84 -20.84 4.44
C TYR A 244 -20.60 -19.52 4.26
N LEU A 245 -20.10 -18.62 3.41
CA LEU A 245 -20.70 -17.30 3.15
C LEU A 245 -21.64 -17.28 1.93
N LYS A 246 -21.99 -18.46 1.39
CA LYS A 246 -22.97 -18.64 0.31
C LYS A 246 -24.21 -19.34 0.85
#